data_AF-A0A350DGK5-F1
#
_entry.id   AF-A0A350DGK5-F1
#
_cell.length_a   1.000
_cell.length_b   1.000
_cell.length_c   1.000
_cell.angle_alpha   90.00
_cell.angle_beta   90.00
_cell.angle_gamma   90.00
#
_symmetry.space_group_name_H-M   'P 1'
#
loop_
_entity.id
_entity.type
_entity.pdbx_description
1 polymer ?
#
loop_
_entity_poly.entity_id
_entity_poly.type
_entity_poly.pdbx_seq_one_letter_code
_entity_poly.pdbx_strand_id
1 'polypeptide(L)'
;TCLERYQLEPSQLGLELTESVLLDERAGDMGPRLQVLRELGYSIAIDDFGTGYSSLAYLKRLPVDKIKLDRAFIRELPNDQADAAIVTAVLAMAKGMELKVIAEGVETQAQCQFLVKAGCTMVQGFYFAKPLPASELEEKWVPLPLAEGVS
;
A
#
# COMPACT_ATOMS: atom_id res chain seq x y z
N THR A 1 -9.01 -8.94 -22.23
CA THR A 1 -8.67 -7.90 -21.22
C THR A 1 -7.14 -7.76 -21.14
N CYS A 2 -6.60 -6.77 -20.40
CA CYS A 2 -5.15 -6.71 -20.17
C CYS A 2 -4.62 -7.99 -19.50
N LEU A 3 -5.40 -8.57 -18.56
CA LEU A 3 -5.07 -9.84 -17.91
C LEU A 3 -4.87 -10.98 -18.91
N GLU A 4 -5.81 -11.18 -19.83
CA GLU A 4 -5.72 -12.21 -20.88
C GLU A 4 -4.52 -11.97 -21.81
N ARG A 5 -4.28 -10.71 -22.20
CA ARG A 5 -3.16 -10.36 -23.08
C ARG A 5 -1.81 -10.72 -22.46
N TYR A 6 -1.67 -10.54 -21.14
CA TYR A 6 -0.42 -10.76 -20.41
C TYR A 6 -0.41 -12.03 -19.55
N GLN A 7 -1.45 -12.87 -19.66
CA GLN A 7 -1.60 -14.11 -18.90
C GLN A 7 -1.41 -13.92 -17.38
N LEU A 8 -2.02 -12.86 -16.84
CA LEU A 8 -1.95 -12.53 -15.41
C LEU A 8 -3.24 -12.95 -14.70
N GLU A 9 -3.08 -13.55 -13.53
CA GLU A 9 -4.17 -13.77 -12.59
C GLU A 9 -4.52 -12.45 -11.88
N PRO A 10 -5.81 -12.20 -11.55
CA PRO A 10 -6.23 -11.01 -10.82
C PRO A 10 -5.45 -10.77 -9.51
N SER A 11 -5.03 -11.84 -8.82
CA SER A 11 -4.24 -11.77 -7.60
C SER A 11 -2.83 -11.21 -7.79
N GLN A 12 -2.34 -11.14 -9.03
CA GLN A 12 -1.08 -10.51 -9.38
C GLN A 12 -1.22 -9.00 -9.60
N LEU A 13 -2.44 -8.46 -9.64
CA LEU A 13 -2.71 -7.03 -9.73
C LEU A 13 -3.19 -6.47 -8.37
N GLY A 14 -2.48 -5.44 -7.90
CA GLY A 14 -2.96 -4.56 -6.86
C GLY A 14 -3.79 -3.42 -7.46
N LEU A 15 -4.96 -3.17 -6.89
CA LEU A 15 -5.79 -2.00 -7.20
C LEU A 15 -5.65 -0.98 -6.06
N GLU A 16 -5.20 0.22 -6.39
CA GLU A 16 -5.06 1.31 -5.43
C GLU A 16 -6.17 2.33 -5.70
N LEU A 17 -6.92 2.68 -4.65
CA LEU A 17 -7.94 3.72 -4.70
C LEU A 17 -7.58 4.81 -3.71
N THR A 18 -7.53 6.05 -4.16
CA THR A 18 -7.29 7.18 -3.26
C THR A 18 -8.43 7.33 -2.26
N GLU A 19 -8.08 7.82 -1.07
CA GLU A 19 -9.03 8.08 0.01
C GLU A 19 -10.24 8.92 -0.45
N SER A 20 -9.98 9.95 -1.25
CA SER A 20 -11.01 10.85 -1.79
C SER A 20 -12.05 10.14 -2.67
N VAL A 21 -11.63 9.16 -3.46
CA VAL A 21 -12.55 8.40 -4.33
C VAL A 21 -13.50 7.53 -3.50
N LEU A 22 -13.01 6.99 -2.38
CA LEU A 22 -13.82 6.17 -1.49
C LEU A 22 -14.86 7.00 -0.72
N LEU A 23 -14.57 8.27 -0.47
CA LEU A 23 -15.44 9.17 0.28
C LEU A 23 -16.38 10.02 -0.60
N ASP A 24 -16.26 9.93 -1.93
CA ASP A 24 -17.13 10.70 -2.84
C ASP A 24 -18.56 10.15 -2.81
N GLU A 25 -19.47 10.88 -2.16
CA GLU A 25 -20.89 10.52 -2.08
C GLU A 25 -21.54 10.31 -3.47
N ARG A 26 -21.02 10.97 -4.51
CA ARG A 26 -21.51 10.81 -5.89
C ARG A 26 -21.16 9.44 -6.47
N ALA A 27 -20.15 8.77 -5.94
CA ALA A 27 -19.78 7.40 -6.33
C ALA A 27 -20.74 6.35 -5.72
N GLY A 28 -21.53 6.74 -4.71
CA GLY A 28 -22.41 5.85 -3.95
C GLY A 28 -21.61 4.93 -3.01
N ASP A 29 -22.26 3.89 -2.49
CA ASP A 29 -21.58 2.91 -1.63
C ASP A 29 -20.60 2.06 -2.45
N MET A 30 -19.31 2.24 -2.18
CA MET A 30 -18.22 1.52 -2.83
C MET A 30 -18.04 0.10 -2.29
N GLY A 31 -18.53 -0.22 -1.09
CA GLY A 31 -18.33 -1.50 -0.43
C GLY A 31 -18.69 -2.70 -1.30
N PRO A 32 -19.91 -2.78 -1.87
CA PRO A 32 -20.31 -3.88 -2.75
C PRO A 32 -19.45 -4.03 -4.00
N ARG A 33 -18.96 -2.91 -4.56
CA ARG A 33 -18.11 -2.93 -5.77
C ARG A 33 -16.73 -3.48 -5.46
N LEU A 34 -16.14 -3.05 -4.34
CA LEU A 34 -14.85 -3.56 -3.87
C LEU A 34 -14.95 -5.05 -3.50
N GLN A 35 -16.08 -5.48 -2.93
CA GLN A 35 -16.31 -6.89 -2.61
C GLN A 35 -16.28 -7.76 -3.87
N VAL A 36 -16.93 -7.33 -4.96
CA VAL A 36 -16.89 -8.04 -6.26
C VAL A 36 -15.45 -8.14 -6.79
N LEU A 37 -14.68 -7.07 -6.72
CA LEU A 37 -13.27 -7.09 -7.15
C LEU A 37 -12.43 -8.05 -6.30
N ARG A 38 -12.64 -8.08 -4.98
CA ARG A 38 -11.95 -9.00 -4.08
C ARG A 38 -12.33 -10.47 -4.38
N GLU A 39 -13.59 -10.75 -4.66
CA GLU A 39 -14.07 -12.09 -5.06
C GLU A 39 -13.50 -12.55 -6.40
N LEU A 40 -13.20 -11.62 -7.31
CA LEU A 40 -12.46 -11.90 -8.54
C LEU A 40 -10.96 -12.15 -8.30
N GLY A 41 -10.48 -11.92 -7.08
CA GLY A 41 -9.10 -12.22 -6.67
C GLY A 41 -8.17 -11.00 -6.63
N TYR A 42 -8.64 -9.79 -6.92
CA TYR A 42 -7.80 -8.59 -6.84
C TYR A 42 -7.43 -8.26 -5.39
N SER A 43 -6.20 -7.80 -5.17
CA SER A 43 -5.84 -7.17 -3.90
C SER A 43 -6.11 -5.68 -3.95
N ILE A 44 -6.72 -5.12 -2.90
CA ILE A 44 -7.17 -3.73 -2.89
C ILE A 44 -6.45 -2.96 -1.78
N ALA A 45 -5.91 -1.80 -2.12
CA ALA A 45 -5.27 -0.88 -1.19
C ALA A 45 -5.94 0.51 -1.22
N ILE A 46 -5.97 1.17 -0.06
CA ILE A 46 -6.32 2.59 0.04
C ILE A 46 -5.05 3.42 -0.05
N ASP A 47 -5.00 4.33 -1.01
CA ASP A 47 -3.89 5.24 -1.25
C ASP A 47 -4.07 6.59 -0.54
N ASP A 48 -2.96 7.28 -0.29
CA ASP A 48 -2.88 8.57 0.41
C ASP A 48 -3.53 8.57 1.82
N PHE A 49 -3.53 7.43 2.53
CA PHE A 49 -4.25 7.28 3.79
C PHE A 49 -3.75 8.28 4.85
N GLY A 50 -4.69 9.05 5.41
CA GLY A 50 -4.44 10.04 6.46
C GLY A 50 -4.34 11.47 5.94
N THR A 51 -4.41 11.69 4.62
CA THR A 51 -4.49 13.04 4.02
C THR A 51 -5.92 13.52 3.83
N GLY A 52 -6.91 12.61 3.92
CA GLY A 52 -8.33 12.90 3.81
C GLY A 52 -9.12 12.72 5.11
N TYR A 53 -10.46 12.72 4.97
CA TYR A 53 -11.43 12.59 6.07
C TYR A 53 -12.01 11.17 6.16
N SER A 54 -11.18 10.14 6.26
CA SER A 54 -11.67 8.77 6.50
C SER A 54 -12.09 8.58 7.94
N SER A 55 -13.38 8.30 8.12
CA SER A 55 -13.84 7.74 9.38
C SER A 55 -13.32 6.31 9.55
N LEU A 56 -12.76 5.98 10.71
CA LEU A 56 -12.41 4.61 11.06
C LEU A 56 -13.60 3.65 10.96
N ALA A 57 -14.82 4.15 11.20
CA ALA A 57 -16.04 3.37 11.04
C ALA A 57 -16.36 3.05 9.57
N TYR A 58 -15.91 3.91 8.64
CA TYR A 58 -16.01 3.64 7.21
C TYR A 58 -14.95 2.61 6.79
N LEU A 59 -13.69 2.84 7.15
CA LEU A 59 -12.58 1.92 6.89
C LEU A 59 -12.91 0.49 7.33
N LYS A 60 -13.46 0.32 8.54
CA LYS A 60 -13.85 -0.99 9.10
C LYS A 60 -14.84 -1.79 8.23
N ARG A 61 -15.63 -1.12 7.37
CA ARG A 61 -16.65 -1.76 6.53
C ARG A 61 -16.15 -2.05 5.11
N LEU A 62 -15.03 -1.49 4.70
CA LEU A 62 -14.51 -1.66 3.35
C LEU A 62 -13.77 -3.00 3.22
N PRO A 63 -14.04 -3.78 2.16
CA PRO A 63 -13.32 -5.02 1.90
C PRO A 63 -11.98 -4.73 1.21
N VAL A 64 -11.03 -4.16 1.96
CA VAL A 64 -9.67 -3.83 1.50
C VAL A 64 -8.63 -4.67 2.24
N ASP A 65 -7.45 -4.85 1.63
CA ASP A 65 -6.36 -5.64 2.23
C ASP A 65 -5.26 -4.78 2.82
N LYS A 66 -5.09 -3.55 2.29
CA LYS A 66 -3.96 -2.68 2.63
C LYS A 66 -4.36 -1.22 2.74
N ILE A 67 -3.56 -0.48 3.51
CA ILE A 67 -3.52 0.99 3.48
C ILE A 67 -2.09 1.44 3.15
N LYS A 68 -1.97 2.51 2.39
CA LYS A 68 -0.70 3.17 2.05
C LYS A 68 -0.64 4.45 2.85
N LEU A 69 0.25 4.49 3.84
CA LEU A 69 0.42 5.62 4.73
C LEU A 69 1.24 6.68 4.03
N ASP A 70 0.63 7.85 3.82
CA ASP A 70 1.21 8.92 3.01
C ASP A 70 2.55 9.43 3.57
N ARG A 71 3.42 9.84 2.65
CA ARG A 71 4.76 10.37 2.94
C ARG A 71 4.75 11.58 3.87
N ALA A 72 3.67 12.35 3.97
CA ALA A 72 3.59 13.48 4.88
C ALA A 72 3.85 13.07 6.33
N PHE A 73 3.44 11.86 6.73
CA PHE A 73 3.69 11.30 8.07
C PHE A 73 5.06 10.63 8.21
N ILE A 74 5.75 10.38 7.11
CA ILE A 74 7.03 9.67 7.09
C ILE A 74 8.21 10.65 7.06
N ARG A 75 8.01 11.83 6.45
CA ARG A 75 9.08 12.79 6.16
C ARG A 75 9.89 13.20 7.40
N GLU A 76 9.22 13.55 8.50
CA GLU A 76 9.89 14.06 9.70
C GLU A 76 10.27 12.97 10.72
N LEU A 77 9.99 11.70 10.41
CA LEU A 77 10.37 10.58 11.28
C LEU A 77 11.89 10.42 11.35
N PRO A 78 12.43 10.00 12.52
CA PRO A 78 11.72 9.74 13.78
C PRO A 78 11.68 10.96 14.72
N ASN A 79 12.08 12.15 14.25
CA ASN A 79 12.36 13.29 15.12
C ASN A 79 11.10 14.06 15.52
N ASP A 80 10.08 14.08 14.66
CA ASP A 80 8.78 14.63 15.01
C ASP A 80 7.97 13.63 15.85
N GLN A 81 7.66 14.04 17.09
CA GLN A 81 6.94 13.19 18.04
C GLN A 81 5.46 13.01 17.66
N ALA A 82 4.85 13.99 16.99
CA ALA A 82 3.46 13.90 16.56
C ALA A 82 3.34 12.89 15.42
N ASP A 83 4.20 12.98 14.40
CA ASP A 83 4.25 12.02 13.30
C ASP A 83 4.56 10.61 13.81
N ALA A 84 5.54 10.47 14.73
CA ALA A 84 5.86 9.19 15.34
C ALA A 84 4.66 8.57 16.08
N ALA A 85 3.90 9.38 16.82
CA ALA A 85 2.71 8.94 17.52
C ALA A 85 1.58 8.55 16.54
N ILE A 86 1.34 9.34 15.50
CA ILE A 86 0.33 9.09 14.47
C ILE A 86 0.64 7.79 13.73
N VAL A 87 1.87 7.61 13.25
CA VAL A 87 2.31 6.41 12.52
C VAL A 87 2.14 5.18 13.42
N THR A 88 2.55 5.26 14.68
CA THR A 88 2.40 4.14 15.63
C THR A 88 0.92 3.79 15.86
N ALA A 89 0.05 4.80 16.01
CA ALA A 89 -1.38 4.59 16.20
C ALA A 89 -2.04 3.97 14.97
N VAL A 90 -1.69 4.44 13.77
CA VAL A 90 -2.18 3.89 12.49
C VAL A 90 -1.75 2.43 12.33
N LEU A 91 -0.49 2.10 12.63
CA LEU A 91 0.01 0.73 12.55
C LEU A 91 -0.72 -0.21 13.54
N ALA A 92 -0.97 0.26 14.77
CA ALA A 92 -1.72 -0.50 15.75
C ALA A 92 -3.18 -0.73 15.33
N MET A 93 -3.82 0.30 14.78
CA MET A 93 -5.18 0.22 14.24
C MET A 93 -5.25 -0.76 13.06
N ALA A 94 -4.36 -0.63 12.08
CA ALA A 94 -4.32 -1.49 10.90
C ALA A 94 -4.13 -2.96 11.31
N LYS A 95 -3.23 -3.23 12.26
CA LYS A 95 -3.06 -4.57 12.84
C LYS A 95 -4.36 -5.10 13.46
N GLY A 96 -5.09 -4.28 14.20
CA GLY A 96 -6.37 -4.66 14.80
C GLY A 96 -7.50 -4.89 13.79
N MET A 97 -7.38 -4.33 12.59
CA MET A 97 -8.29 -4.53 11.46
C MET A 97 -7.80 -5.59 10.46
N GLU A 98 -6.68 -6.27 10.75
CA GLU A 98 -6.03 -7.23 9.85
C GLU A 98 -5.62 -6.63 8.49
N LEU A 99 -5.33 -5.33 8.47
CA LEU A 99 -4.87 -4.60 7.31
C LEU A 99 -3.34 -4.57 7.26
N LYS A 100 -2.77 -4.75 6.06
CA LYS A 100 -1.35 -4.49 5.81
C LYS A 100 -1.13 -2.98 5.65
N VAL A 101 0.04 -2.50 6.06
CA VAL A 101 0.43 -1.10 5.90
C VAL A 101 1.66 -1.02 5.00
N ILE A 102 1.58 -0.17 3.99
CA ILE A 102 2.71 0.25 3.16
C ILE A 102 3.06 1.68 3.57
N ALA A 103 4.24 1.91 4.14
CA ALA A 103 4.69 3.28 4.43
C ALA A 103 5.39 3.88 3.21
N GLU A 104 4.90 5.04 2.75
CA GLU A 104 5.39 5.70 1.55
C GLU A 104 6.37 6.83 1.81
N GLY A 105 7.24 7.12 0.85
CA GLY A 105 8.20 8.21 0.95
C GLY A 105 9.31 7.97 1.97
N VAL A 106 9.73 6.71 2.17
CA VAL A 106 10.91 6.39 2.98
C VAL A 106 12.18 6.82 2.23
N GLU A 107 12.91 7.79 2.77
CA GLU A 107 14.11 8.38 2.16
C GLU A 107 15.38 8.13 2.98
N THR A 108 15.26 7.75 4.26
CA THR A 108 16.41 7.53 5.14
C THR A 108 16.38 6.19 5.87
N GLN A 109 17.58 5.72 6.26
CA GLN A 109 17.71 4.52 7.09
C GLN A 109 17.02 4.70 8.45
N ALA A 110 17.04 5.90 9.02
CA ALA A 110 16.42 6.19 10.32
C ALA A 110 14.89 6.03 10.26
N GLN A 111 14.24 6.53 9.19
CA GLN A 111 12.82 6.32 8.94
C GLN A 111 12.49 4.82 8.81
N CYS A 112 13.29 4.08 8.02
CA CYS A 112 13.10 2.64 7.85
C CYS A 112 13.24 1.87 9.18
N GLN A 113 14.27 2.17 9.98
CA GLN A 113 14.47 1.53 11.29
C GLN A 113 13.33 1.84 12.27
N PHE A 114 12.82 3.07 12.26
CA PHE A 114 11.65 3.42 13.05
C PHE A 114 10.43 2.58 12.63
N LEU A 115 10.13 2.53 11.33
CA LEU A 115 9.00 1.79 10.77
C LEU A 115 9.06 0.30 11.10
N VAL A 116 10.22 -0.33 10.93
CA VAL A 116 10.43 -1.74 11.28
C VAL A 116 10.19 -1.99 12.78
N LYS A 117 10.72 -1.12 13.66
CA LYS A 117 10.49 -1.22 15.11
C LYS A 117 9.02 -1.03 15.49
N ALA A 118 8.31 -0.16 14.77
CA ALA A 118 6.88 0.06 14.95
C ALA A 118 6.00 -1.05 14.35
N GLY A 119 6.61 -2.04 13.66
CA GLY A 119 5.92 -3.20 13.10
C GLY A 119 5.50 -3.06 11.64
N CYS A 120 5.92 -2.00 10.94
CA CYS A 120 5.72 -1.83 9.50
C CYS A 120 6.84 -2.52 8.72
N THR A 121 6.50 -3.51 7.90
CA THR A 121 7.48 -4.31 7.13
C THR A 121 7.37 -4.11 5.61
N MET A 122 6.37 -3.36 5.15
CA MET A 122 6.24 -2.99 3.74
C MET A 122 6.49 -1.48 3.61
N VAL A 123 7.48 -1.12 2.81
CA VAL A 123 7.93 0.27 2.66
C VAL A 123 8.22 0.58 1.21
N GLN A 124 7.94 1.81 0.81
CA GLN A 124 8.24 2.36 -0.51
C GLN A 124 8.91 3.71 -0.34
N GLY A 125 9.97 3.96 -1.09
CA GLY A 125 10.59 5.29 -1.13
C GLY A 125 12.00 5.30 -1.68
N PHE A 126 12.54 6.51 -1.83
CA PHE A 126 13.81 6.78 -2.51
C PHE A 126 15.03 6.22 -1.77
N TYR A 127 14.89 5.83 -0.50
CA TYR A 127 15.92 5.08 0.21
C TYR A 127 16.26 3.76 -0.50
N PHE A 128 15.27 3.14 -1.15
CA PHE A 128 15.43 1.89 -1.89
C PHE A 128 15.59 2.12 -3.39
N ALA A 129 14.63 2.82 -4.00
CA ALA A 129 14.65 3.13 -5.41
C ALA A 129 13.79 4.37 -5.71
N LYS A 130 14.24 5.16 -6.67
CA LYS A 130 13.40 6.17 -7.33
C LYS A 130 12.54 5.49 -8.40
N PRO A 131 11.45 6.11 -8.88
CA PRO A 131 10.77 5.68 -10.08
C PRO A 131 11.75 5.55 -11.24
N LEU A 132 11.67 4.44 -11.97
CA LEU A 132 12.56 4.12 -13.09
C LEU A 132 11.76 3.86 -14.35
N PRO A 133 12.35 4.11 -15.54
CA PRO A 133 11.82 3.55 -16.79
C PRO A 133 11.75 2.03 -16.72
N ALA A 134 10.80 1.43 -17.43
CA ALA A 134 10.60 -0.03 -17.44
C ALA A 134 11.87 -0.80 -17.81
N SER A 135 12.64 -0.33 -18.80
CA SER A 135 13.90 -0.95 -19.22
C SER A 135 14.95 -0.99 -18.10
N GLU A 136 15.07 0.06 -17.30
CA GLU A 136 16.00 0.08 -16.17
C GLU A 136 15.54 -0.80 -15.02
N LEU A 137 14.22 -0.94 -14.83
CA LEU A 137 13.64 -1.82 -13.82
C LEU A 137 13.95 -3.29 -14.17
N GLU A 138 13.78 -3.67 -15.44
CA GLU A 138 14.08 -5.03 -15.92
C GLU A 138 15.56 -5.42 -15.68
N GLU A 139 16.49 -4.50 -15.94
CA GLU A 139 17.92 -4.73 -15.72
C GLU A 139 18.31 -4.87 -14.23
N LYS A 140 17.66 -4.10 -13.36
CA LYS A 140 18.07 -3.96 -11.95
C LYS A 140 17.28 -4.85 -10.98
N TRP A 141 16.04 -5.22 -11.30
CA TRP A 141 15.08 -5.79 -10.33
C TRP A 141 14.35 -7.06 -10.78
N VAL A 142 14.39 -7.43 -12.07
CA VAL A 142 13.84 -8.72 -12.49
C VAL A 142 14.89 -9.79 -12.17
N PRO A 143 14.61 -10.78 -11.29
CA PRO A 143 15.49 -11.93 -11.19
C PRO A 143 15.60 -12.56 -12.58
N LEU A 144 16.81 -12.89 -13.03
CA LEU A 144 17.00 -13.78 -14.18
C LEU A 144 16.02 -14.95 -14.03
N PRO A 145 15.33 -15.37 -15.10
CA PRO A 145 14.32 -16.41 -15.00
C PRO A 145 14.86 -17.58 -14.19
N LEU A 146 14.10 -18.04 -13.18
CA LEU A 146 14.39 -19.28 -12.49
C LEU A 146 14.58 -20.32 -13.58
N ALA A 147 15.81 -20.79 -13.76
CA ALA A 147 16.14 -21.76 -14.79
C ALA A 147 15.18 -22.94 -14.62
N GLU A 148 14.31 -23.15 -15.61
CA GLU A 148 13.54 -24.37 -15.68
C GLU A 148 14.52 -25.54 -15.81
N GLY A 149 14.52 -26.41 -14.80
CA GLY A 149 15.20 -27.70 -14.86
C GLY A 149 16.61 -27.73 -14.27
N VAL A 150 16.69 -28.05 -12.99
CA VAL A 150 17.60 -29.11 -12.54
C VAL A 150 16.75 -30.10 -11.76
N SER A 151 16.42 -31.19 -12.44
CA SER A 151 15.92 -32.45 -11.89
C SER A 151 16.85 -33.03 -10.83
#